data_AF-A0A2K8VE13-F1
#
_entry.id   AF-A0A2K8VE13-F1
#
_cell.length_a   1.000
_cell.length_b   1.000
_cell.length_c   1.000
_cell.angle_alpha   90.00
_cell.angle_beta   90.00
_cell.angle_gamma   90.00
#
_symmetry.space_group_name_H-M   'P 1'
#
loop_
_entity.id
_entity.type
_entity.pdbx_description
1 polymer ?
#
loop_
_entity_poly.entity_id
_entity_poly.type
_entity_poly.pdbx_seq_one_letter_code
_entity_poly.pdbx_strand_id
1 'polypeptide(L)' 'MYSKYFSNVVKSQGVPHLNADQFVRYQNIIALEYFINFTKKIGVSHSLFGHVTKAEKNLERLTKKL' A
#
# COMPACT_ATOMS: atom_id res chain seq x y z
N MET A 1 1.15 -8.95 9.76
CA MET A 1 0.89 -7.75 10.58
C MET A 1 1.50 -6.55 9.88
N TYR A 2 0.72 -5.47 9.69
CA TYR A 2 1.10 -4.30 8.88
C TYR A 2 2.39 -3.61 9.36
N SER A 3 2.57 -3.44 10.67
CA SER A 3 3.76 -2.82 11.27
C SER A 3 5.09 -3.48 10.86
N LYS A 4 5.11 -4.82 10.80
CA LYS A 4 6.28 -5.59 10.34
C LYS A 4 6.54 -5.39 8.84
N TYR A 5 5.49 -5.34 8.03
CA TYR A 5 5.61 -5.07 6.60
C TYR A 5 6.15 -3.67 6.34
N PHE A 6 5.58 -2.66 7.00
CA PHE A 6 6.05 -1.27 6.92
C PHE A 6 7.51 -1.14 7.35
N SER A 7 7.89 -1.74 8.49
CA SER A 7 9.29 -1.73 8.95
C SER A 7 10.24 -2.37 7.95
N ASN A 8 9.85 -3.46 7.30
CA ASN A 8 10.66 -4.12 6.27
C ASN A 8 10.83 -3.25 5.02
N VAL A 9 9.75 -2.59 4.56
CA VAL A 9 9.80 -1.68 3.40
C VAL A 9 10.71 -0.50 3.68
N VAL A 10 10.59 0.12 4.85
CA VAL A 10 11.46 1.24 5.25
C VAL A 10 12.93 0.80 5.38
N LYS A 11 13.19 -0.42 5.88
CA LYS A 11 14.57 -0.96 5.96
C LYS A 11 15.16 -1.27 4.58
N SER A 12 14.36 -1.75 3.63
CA SER A 12 14.85 -2.13 2.31
C SER A 12 15.02 -0.94 1.36
N GLN A 13 14.17 0.08 1.49
CA GLN A 13 14.17 1.26 0.61
C GLN A 13 14.82 2.50 1.25
N GLY A 14 15.11 2.45 2.55
CA GLY A 14 15.59 3.59 3.33
C GLY A 14 14.44 4.42 3.93
N VAL A 15 14.79 5.27 4.90
CA VAL A 15 13.84 6.22 5.50
C VAL A 15 13.74 7.45 4.60
N PRO A 16 12.58 7.72 3.98
CA PRO A 16 12.46 8.85 3.10
C PRO A 16 12.36 10.15 3.92
N HIS A 17 13.07 11.20 3.48
CA HIS A 17 12.91 12.54 4.03
C HIS A 17 11.66 13.19 3.44
N LEU A 18 10.53 13.00 4.12
CA LEU A 18 9.21 13.47 3.71
C LEU A 18 8.70 14.51 4.71
N ASN A 19 7.96 15.50 4.21
CA ASN A 19 7.14 16.35 5.08
C ASN A 19 5.91 15.59 5.60
N ALA A 20 5.15 16.21 6.51
CA ALA A 20 4.02 15.54 7.16
C ALA A 20 2.96 15.03 6.17
N ASP A 21 2.56 15.82 5.16
CA ASP A 21 1.56 15.40 4.16
C ASP A 21 2.08 14.24 3.30
N GLN A 22 3.32 14.34 2.85
CA GLN A 22 3.99 13.31 2.07
C GLN A 22 4.14 12.00 2.84
N PHE A 23 4.47 12.08 4.14
CA PHE A 23 4.60 10.91 4.99
C PHE A 23 3.26 10.20 5.19
N VAL A 24 2.16 10.95 5.38
CA VAL A 24 0.81 10.38 5.45
C VAL A 24 0.44 9.65 4.15
N ARG A 25 0.73 10.26 2.99
CA ARG A 25 0.52 9.61 1.69
C ARG A 25 1.36 8.35 1.52
N TYR A 26 2.62 8.39 1.94
CA TYR A 26 3.53 7.26 1.90
C TYR A 26 3.01 6.08 2.74
N GLN A 27 2.55 6.34 3.96
CA GLN A 27 1.92 5.33 4.80
C GLN A 27 0.66 4.73 4.15
N ASN A 28 -0.18 5.56 3.54
CA ASN A 28 -1.39 5.10 2.85
C ASN A 28 -1.06 4.18 1.66
N ILE A 29 -0.02 4.52 0.89
CA ILE A 29 0.47 3.70 -0.24
C ILE A 29 0.93 2.33 0.26
N ILE A 30 1.80 2.28 1.27
CA ILE A 30 2.30 1.02 1.82
C ILE A 30 1.18 0.17 2.44
N ALA A 31 0.19 0.81 3.06
CA ALA A 31 -0.98 0.11 3.58
C ALA A 31 -1.78 -0.57 2.46
N LEU A 32 -2.04 0.13 1.36
CA LEU A 32 -2.72 -0.44 0.20
C LEU A 32 -1.93 -1.61 -0.42
N GLU A 33 -0.62 -1.47 -0.57
CA GLU A 33 0.25 -2.56 -1.05
C GLU A 33 0.19 -3.79 -0.13
N TYR A 34 0.25 -3.56 1.18
CA TYR A 34 0.12 -4.63 2.17
C TYR A 34 -1.22 -5.36 2.00
N PHE A 35 -2.33 -4.62 1.88
CA PHE A 35 -3.66 -5.20 1.70
C PHE A 35 -3.75 -6.00 0.41
N ILE A 36 -3.26 -5.48 -0.72
CA ILE A 36 -3.26 -6.19 -2.02
C ILE A 36 -2.43 -7.48 -1.92
N ASN A 37 -1.24 -7.42 -1.33
CA ASN A 37 -0.39 -8.60 -1.17
C ASN A 37 -1.00 -9.63 -0.21
N PHE A 38 -1.66 -9.16 0.85
CA PHE A 38 -2.36 -10.00 1.80
C PHE A 38 -3.56 -10.71 1.17
N THR A 39 -4.41 -10.00 0.42
CA THR A 39 -5.56 -10.60 -0.27
C THR A 39 -5.13 -11.58 -1.34
N LYS A 40 -4.07 -11.29 -2.11
CA LYS A 40 -3.47 -12.23 -3.06
C LYS A 40 -2.96 -13.51 -2.38
N LYS A 41 -2.29 -13.39 -1.23
CA LYS A 41 -1.73 -14.55 -0.49
C LYS A 41 -2.78 -15.45 0.15
N ILE A 42 -3.91 -14.90 0.59
CA ILE A 42 -4.99 -15.68 1.22
C ILE A 42 -5.88 -16.37 0.17
N GLY A 43 -5.72 -16.03 -1.12
CA GLY A 43 -6.41 -16.72 -2.22
C GLY A 43 -7.93 -16.62 -2.12
N VAL A 44 -8.46 -15.42 -1.85
CA VAL A 44 -9.88 -15.26 -1.50
C VAL A 44 -10.73 -14.78 -2.67
N SER A 45 -11.77 -15.59 -2.95
CA SER A 45 -13.09 -15.32 -3.56
C SER A 45 -13.31 -14.03 -4.37
N HIS A 46 -13.98 -14.19 -5.51
CA HIS A 46 -14.35 -13.20 -6.54
C HIS A 46 -14.95 -11.87 -6.00
N SER A 47 -15.55 -11.86 -4.80
CA SER A 47 -16.07 -10.64 -4.16
C SER A 47 -14.99 -9.69 -3.63
N LEU A 48 -13.82 -10.20 -3.21
CA LEU A 48 -12.70 -9.39 -2.74
C LEU A 48 -11.86 -8.82 -3.91
N PHE A 49 -11.93 -9.44 -5.09
CA PHE A 49 -11.30 -8.90 -6.30
C PHE A 49 -11.82 -7.51 -6.65
N GLY A 50 -13.12 -7.25 -6.51
CA GLY A 50 -13.69 -5.91 -6.73
C GLY A 50 -13.12 -4.84 -5.77
N HIS A 51 -12.80 -5.21 -4.53
CA HIS A 51 -12.14 -4.34 -3.57
C HIS A 51 -10.67 -4.10 -3.91
N VAL A 52 -9.97 -5.12 -4.44
CA VAL A 52 -8.58 -5.00 -4.93
C VAL A 52 -8.50 -4.07 -6.14
N THR A 53 -9.38 -4.22 -7.13
CA THR A 53 -9.41 -3.33 -8.30
C THR A 53 -9.69 -1.87 -7.91
N LYS A 54 -10.55 -1.63 -6.90
CA LYS A 54 -10.79 -0.29 -6.37
C LYS A 54 -9.57 0.27 -5.64
N ALA A 55 -8.86 -0.55 -4.88
CA ALA A 55 -7.62 -0.18 -4.21
C ALA A 55 -6.50 0.14 -5.21
N GLU A 56 -6.34 -0.66 -6.26
CA GLU A 56 -5.37 -0.44 -7.35
C GLU A 56 -5.66 0.88 -8.10
N LYS A 57 -6.92 1.16 -8.45
CA LYS A 57 -7.31 2.44 -9.08
C LYS A 57 -7.04 3.65 -8.17
N ASN A 58 -7.25 3.49 -6.86
CA ASN A 58 -6.93 4.54 -5.89
C ASN A 58 -5.44 4.78 -5.76
N LEU A 59 -4.63 3.71 -5.77
CA LEU A 59 -3.18 3.78 -5.78
C LEU A 59 -2.70 4.53 -7.03
N GLU A 60 -3.17 4.13 -8.21
CA GLU A 60 -2.82 4.76 -9.49
C GLU A 60 -3.20 6.26 -9.53
N ARG A 61 -4.34 6.63 -8.95
CA ARG A 61 -4.75 8.04 -8.83
C ARG A 61 -3.84 8.82 -7.89
N LEU A 62 -3.39 8.20 -6.80
CA LEU A 62 -2.49 8.84 -5.83
C LEU A 62 -1.07 8.99 -6.39
N THR A 63 -0.63 8.10 -7.28
CA THR A 63 0.71 8.12 -7.87
C THR A 63 0.82 8.87 -9.20
N LYS A 64 -0.28 9.08 -9.96
CA LYS A 64 -0.30 9.84 -11.23
C LYS A 64 0.03 11.35 -11.13
N LYS A 65 0.34 11.85 -9.93
CA LYS A 65 0.79 13.24 -9.69
C LYS A 65 2.25 13.33 -9.21
N LEU A 66 3.01 12.25 -9.34
CA LEU A 66 4.47 12.23 -9.20
C LEU A 66 5.12 12.32 -10.58
#